data_AF-A0AAD6DJM0-F1
#
_entry.id   AF-A0AAD6DJM0-F1
#
_cell.length_a   1.000
_cell.length_b   1.000
_cell.length_c   1.000
_cell.angle_alpha   90.00
_cell.angle_beta   90.00
_cell.angle_gamma   90.00
#
_symmetry.space_group_name_H-M   'P 1'
#
loop_
_entity.id
_entity.type
_entity.pdbx_description
1 polymer ?
#
loop_
_entity_poly.entity_id
_entity_poly.type
_entity_poly.pdbx_seq_one_letter_code
_entity_poly.pdbx_strand_id
1 'polypeptide(L)'
;MKVITANFVSCAVKECKTSAASFPLHFNDAELELSEVDFQPEFIRNVLPRIDWEALRTTANELGFPSLPETKPEGEALDNEQTLKDLHRLLLETQVMEGRLVCGTCGHSYVIKEGIANFLLPSHLGKLDFYIYETYSILTHTYFIQFEFSHLFIQG
;
A
#
# COMPACT_ATOMS: atom_id res chain seq x y z
N MET A 1 -2.66 13.94 -3.60
CA MET A 1 -2.47 12.49 -3.82
C MET A 1 -3.66 11.99 -4.59
N LYS A 2 -3.44 11.38 -5.77
CA LYS A 2 -4.56 10.88 -6.59
C LYS A 2 -5.27 9.72 -5.90
N VAL A 3 -6.59 9.64 -6.06
CA VAL A 3 -7.41 8.56 -5.45
C VAL A 3 -6.95 7.18 -5.92
N ILE A 4 -6.56 7.04 -7.19
CA ILE A 4 -6.03 5.76 -7.72
C ILE A 4 -4.84 5.25 -6.92
N THR A 5 -3.98 6.14 -6.41
CA THR A 5 -2.80 5.76 -5.64
C THR A 5 -3.19 5.08 -4.33
N ALA A 6 -4.27 5.52 -3.67
CA ALA A 6 -4.73 4.93 -2.41
C ALA A 6 -5.16 3.47 -2.58
N ASN A 7 -5.60 3.08 -3.78
CA ASN A 7 -6.00 1.71 -4.10
C ASN A 7 -4.81 0.75 -4.27
N PHE A 8 -3.56 1.24 -4.25
CA PHE A 8 -2.36 0.43 -4.36
C PHE A 8 -1.41 0.55 -3.16
N VAL A 9 -1.79 1.33 -2.14
CA VAL A 9 -0.94 1.59 -0.98
C VAL A 9 -1.58 1.02 0.28
N SER A 10 -0.83 0.19 0.98
CA SER A 10 -1.17 -0.36 2.29
C SER A 10 -0.29 0.23 3.39
N CYS A 11 -0.59 -0.10 4.64
CA CYS A 11 0.22 0.32 5.78
C CYS A 11 1.69 -0.12 5.64
N ALA A 12 2.62 0.84 5.81
CA ALA A 12 4.05 0.58 5.76
C ALA A 12 4.59 -0.13 7.03
N VAL A 13 3.84 -0.12 8.14
CA VAL A 13 4.25 -0.77 9.40
C VAL A 13 4.37 -2.28 9.18
N LYS A 14 5.52 -2.84 9.55
CA LYS A 14 5.89 -4.22 9.19
C LYS A 14 4.92 -5.25 9.75
N GLU A 15 4.47 -5.05 10.98
CA GLU A 15 3.51 -5.91 11.69
C GLU A 15 2.14 -5.92 11.01
N CYS A 16 1.83 -4.92 10.18
CA CYS A 16 0.55 -4.83 9.47
C CYS A 16 0.52 -5.64 8.17
N LYS A 17 1.67 -6.09 7.63
CA LYS A 17 1.74 -6.76 6.31
C LYS A 17 0.90 -8.02 6.19
N THR A 18 0.67 -8.72 7.30
CA THR A 18 -0.15 -9.94 7.34
C THR A 18 -1.62 -9.68 7.68
N SER A 19 -1.96 -8.44 8.02
CA SER A 19 -3.32 -8.06 8.41
C SER A 19 -4.11 -7.58 7.20
N ALA A 20 -5.29 -8.15 6.99
CA ALA A 20 -6.20 -7.71 5.94
C ALA A 20 -6.65 -6.26 6.14
N ALA A 21 -6.82 -5.80 7.39
CA ALA A 21 -7.21 -4.43 7.71
C ALA A 21 -6.10 -3.38 7.51
N SER A 22 -4.93 -3.78 6.99
CA SER A 22 -3.85 -2.86 6.61
C SER A 22 -4.07 -2.22 5.23
N PHE A 23 -5.08 -2.70 4.50
CA PHE A 23 -5.53 -2.20 3.22
C PHE A 23 -7.08 -2.33 3.10
N PRO A 24 -7.79 -1.31 2.58
CA PRO A 24 -7.29 0.02 2.26
C PRO A 24 -6.91 0.82 3.51
N LEU A 25 -6.16 1.90 3.29
CA LEU A 25 -6.01 2.95 4.29
C LEU A 25 -7.22 3.90 4.21
N HIS A 26 -7.68 4.38 5.36
CA HIS A 26 -8.91 5.16 5.47
C HIS A 26 -8.64 6.67 5.46
N PHE A 27 -9.36 7.41 4.63
CA PHE A 27 -9.24 8.87 4.57
C PHE A 27 -9.95 9.53 5.75
N ASN A 28 -9.29 10.51 6.37
CA ASN A 28 -9.86 11.39 7.39
C ASN A 28 -9.48 12.85 7.12
N ASP A 29 -10.42 13.76 7.38
CA ASP A 29 -10.27 15.21 7.19
C ASP A 29 -9.71 15.58 5.79
N ALA A 30 -10.20 14.90 4.74
CA ALA A 30 -9.67 15.04 3.39
C ALA A 30 -10.21 16.29 2.68
N GLU A 31 -9.30 17.13 2.20
CA GLU A 31 -9.60 18.24 1.30
C GLU A 31 -9.29 17.82 -0.14
N LEU A 32 -10.30 17.89 -1.00
CA LEU A 32 -10.22 17.42 -2.38
C LEU A 32 -9.98 18.57 -3.36
N GLU A 33 -9.20 18.28 -4.39
CA GLU A 33 -9.02 19.12 -5.56
C GLU A 33 -9.19 18.27 -6.83
N LEU A 34 -9.74 18.87 -7.88
CA LEU A 34 -9.82 18.26 -9.20
C LEU A 34 -8.69 18.83 -10.07
N SER A 35 -7.83 17.94 -10.54
CA SER A 35 -6.78 18.24 -11.50
C SER A 35 -7.23 17.80 -12.90
N GLU A 36 -7.28 18.74 -13.84
CA GLU A 36 -7.61 18.41 -15.23
C GLU A 36 -6.54 17.50 -15.84
N VAL A 37 -6.98 16.37 -16.39
CA VAL A 37 -6.13 15.39 -17.06
C VAL A 37 -6.86 14.92 -18.31
N ASP A 38 -6.16 14.86 -19.43
CA ASP A 38 -6.72 14.35 -20.68
C ASP A 38 -7.36 12.98 -20.49
N PHE A 39 -8.57 12.83 -21.02
CA PHE A 39 -9.35 11.61 -20.92
C PHE A 39 -8.59 10.42 -21.53
N GLN A 40 -8.33 9.39 -20.73
CA GLN A 40 -7.51 8.24 -21.11
C GLN A 40 -8.27 6.92 -20.92
N PRO A 41 -9.20 6.58 -21.82
CA PRO A 41 -10.06 5.41 -21.67
C PRO A 41 -9.27 4.09 -21.68
N GLU A 42 -8.20 3.98 -22.48
CA GLU A 42 -7.33 2.80 -22.53
C GLU A 42 -6.61 2.59 -21.19
N PHE A 43 -6.18 3.67 -20.52
CA PHE A 43 -5.57 3.56 -19.19
C PHE A 43 -6.56 2.97 -18.20
N ILE A 44 -7.80 3.48 -18.17
CA ILE A 44 -8.86 2.99 -17.29
C ILE A 44 -9.12 1.51 -17.54
N ARG A 45 -9.28 1.08 -18.79
CA ARG A 45 -9.46 -0.34 -19.14
C ARG A 45 -8.31 -1.22 -18.68
N ASN A 46 -7.07 -0.74 -18.78
CA ASN A 46 -5.88 -1.51 -18.43
C ASN A 46 -5.62 -1.57 -16.91
N VAL A 47 -5.93 -0.50 -16.18
CA VAL A 47 -5.70 -0.45 -14.73
C VAL A 47 -6.83 -1.09 -13.95
N LEU A 48 -8.06 -1.04 -14.47
CA LEU A 48 -9.24 -1.52 -13.77
C LEU A 48 -9.09 -2.97 -13.29
N PRO A 49 -8.58 -3.95 -14.05
CA PRO A 49 -8.36 -5.31 -13.56
C PRO A 49 -7.50 -5.40 -12.29
N ARG A 50 -6.59 -4.44 -12.07
CA ARG A 50 -5.70 -4.38 -10.91
C ARG A 50 -6.30 -3.64 -9.71
N ILE A 51 -7.36 -2.87 -9.95
CA ILE A 51 -8.07 -2.13 -8.89
C ILE A 51 -8.84 -3.10 -8.01
N ASP A 52 -8.62 -3.00 -6.71
CA ASP A 52 -9.49 -3.58 -5.70
C ASP A 52 -10.76 -2.74 -5.62
N TRP A 53 -11.86 -3.30 -6.11
CA TRP A 53 -13.12 -2.58 -6.26
C TRP A 53 -13.76 -2.28 -4.90
N GLU A 54 -13.68 -3.20 -3.95
CA GLU A 54 -14.24 -3.01 -2.61
C GLU A 54 -13.51 -1.89 -1.86
N ALA A 55 -12.17 -1.88 -1.93
CA ALA A 55 -11.35 -0.81 -1.38
C ALA A 55 -11.64 0.56 -2.02
N LEU A 56 -11.86 0.60 -3.34
CA LEU A 56 -12.23 1.82 -4.03
C LEU A 56 -13.62 2.32 -3.59
N ARG A 57 -14.60 1.42 -3.41
CA ARG A 57 -15.93 1.77 -2.90
C ARG A 57 -15.84 2.41 -1.51
N THR A 58 -15.05 1.82 -0.62
CA THR A 58 -14.79 2.37 0.72
C THR A 58 -14.18 3.77 0.62
N THR A 59 -13.12 3.92 -0.18
CA THR A 59 -12.46 5.21 -0.40
C THR A 59 -13.43 6.27 -0.97
N ALA A 60 -14.25 5.91 -1.96
CA ALA A 60 -15.20 6.82 -2.58
C ALA A 60 -16.25 7.30 -1.57
N ASN A 61 -16.77 6.41 -0.72
CA ASN A 61 -17.72 6.77 0.33
C ASN A 61 -17.09 7.71 1.38
N GLU A 62 -15.84 7.44 1.82
CA GLU A 62 -15.12 8.28 2.78
C GLU A 62 -14.85 9.70 2.26
N LEU A 63 -14.60 9.81 0.95
CA LEU A 63 -14.36 11.07 0.28
C LEU A 63 -15.65 11.80 -0.14
N GLY A 64 -16.83 11.24 0.18
CA GLY A 64 -18.13 11.87 -0.08
C GLY A 64 -18.62 11.77 -1.53
N PHE A 65 -18.07 10.85 -2.33
CA PHE A 65 -18.59 10.56 -3.67
C PHE A 65 -19.86 9.70 -3.61
N PRO A 66 -20.70 9.72 -4.67
CA PRO A 66 -21.81 8.80 -4.80
C PRO A 66 -21.31 7.35 -4.70
N SER A 67 -22.11 6.49 -4.06
CA SER A 67 -21.76 5.08 -3.93
C SER A 67 -21.62 4.44 -5.32
N LEU A 68 -20.40 3.97 -5.58
CA LEU A 68 -20.08 3.19 -6.77
C LEU A 68 -20.90 1.88 -6.81
N PRO A 69 -21.17 1.34 -8.02
CA PRO A 69 -21.95 0.10 -8.17
C PRO A 69 -21.31 -1.07 -7.41
N GLU A 70 -22.14 -2.01 -6.98
CA GLU A 70 -21.68 -3.15 -6.18
C GLU A 70 -20.70 -4.04 -6.94
N THR A 71 -21.00 -4.28 -8.22
CA THR A 71 -20.15 -5.06 -9.11
C THR A 71 -19.23 -4.15 -9.90
N LYS A 72 -17.97 -4.59 -10.02
CA LYS A 72 -16.99 -3.97 -10.89
C LYS A 72 -17.49 -4.00 -12.35
N PRO A 73 -17.40 -2.89 -13.10
CA PRO A 73 -17.79 -2.89 -14.50
C PRO A 73 -16.84 -3.79 -15.31
N GLU A 74 -17.41 -4.71 -16.09
CA GLU A 74 -16.70 -5.68 -16.92
C GLU A 74 -17.38 -5.81 -18.30
N GLY A 75 -16.63 -6.26 -19.31
CA GLY A 75 -17.14 -6.49 -20.67
C GLY A 75 -17.77 -5.23 -21.28
N GLU A 76 -19.00 -5.38 -21.79
CA GLU A 76 -19.76 -4.31 -22.46
C GLU A 76 -19.98 -3.06 -21.58
N ALA A 77 -19.96 -3.20 -20.25
CA ALA A 77 -20.06 -2.06 -19.34
C ALA A 77 -18.85 -1.11 -19.42
N LEU A 78 -17.69 -1.61 -19.88
CA LEU A 78 -16.47 -0.83 -20.13
C LEU A 78 -16.42 -0.22 -21.54
N ASP A 79 -17.42 -0.52 -22.38
CA ASP A 79 -17.61 0.16 -23.67
C ASP A 79 -18.47 1.41 -23.52
N ASN A 80 -19.14 1.57 -22.37
CA ASN A 80 -19.87 2.79 -22.04
C ASN A 80 -18.91 3.93 -21.72
N GLU A 81 -18.88 4.94 -22.59
CA GLU A 81 -18.02 6.13 -22.46
C GLU A 81 -18.30 6.91 -21.16
N GLN A 82 -19.56 6.97 -20.70
CA GLN A 82 -19.90 7.66 -19.46
C GLN A 82 -19.26 6.97 -18.24
N THR A 83 -19.34 5.65 -18.17
CA THR A 83 -18.68 4.87 -17.10
C THR A 83 -17.17 5.14 -17.06
N LEU A 84 -16.53 5.17 -18.24
CA LEU A 84 -15.10 5.46 -18.33
C LEU A 84 -14.77 6.89 -17.91
N LYS A 85 -15.61 7.87 -18.26
CA LYS A 85 -15.45 9.28 -17.83
C LYS A 85 -15.62 9.44 -16.33
N ASP A 86 -16.60 8.78 -15.73
CA ASP A 86 -16.82 8.82 -14.28
C ASP A 86 -15.64 8.19 -13.53
N LEU A 87 -15.15 7.04 -14.01
CA LEU A 87 -13.95 6.40 -13.48
C LEU A 87 -12.69 7.26 -13.67
N HIS A 88 -12.53 7.90 -14.82
CA HIS A 88 -11.42 8.80 -15.10
C HIS A 88 -11.40 9.98 -14.14
N ARG A 89 -12.55 10.63 -13.93
CA ARG A 89 -12.69 11.73 -12.98
C ARG A 89 -12.34 11.30 -11.56
N LEU A 90 -12.87 10.16 -11.12
CA LEU A 90 -12.61 9.66 -9.76
C LEU A 90 -11.14 9.26 -9.58
N LEU A 91 -10.57 8.49 -10.51
CA LEU A 91 -9.26 7.87 -10.33
C LEU A 91 -8.10 8.81 -10.67
N LEU A 92 -8.24 9.61 -11.73
CA LEU A 92 -7.14 10.38 -12.32
C LEU A 92 -7.23 11.88 -12.08
N GLU A 93 -8.44 12.44 -12.04
CA GLU A 93 -8.64 13.88 -11.83
C GLU A 93 -8.75 14.22 -10.34
N THR A 94 -9.35 13.34 -9.54
CA THR A 94 -9.52 13.59 -8.11
C THR A 94 -8.22 13.36 -7.34
N GLN A 95 -7.81 14.39 -6.59
CA GLN A 95 -6.69 14.33 -5.67
C GLN A 95 -7.04 14.88 -4.29
N VAL A 96 -6.46 14.29 -3.25
CA VAL A 96 -6.52 14.80 -1.87
C VAL A 96 -5.33 15.71 -1.64
N MET A 97 -5.55 16.98 -1.31
CA MET A 97 -4.50 17.99 -1.10
C MET A 97 -4.03 18.03 0.35
N GLU A 98 -4.96 18.04 1.28
CA GLU A 98 -4.72 17.95 2.72
C GLU A 98 -5.56 16.82 3.30
N GLY A 99 -5.06 16.15 4.33
CA GLY A 99 -5.80 15.11 5.03
C GLY A 99 -4.92 14.03 5.64
N ARG A 100 -5.52 12.89 5.97
CA ARG A 100 -4.81 11.78 6.62
C ARG A 100 -5.28 10.44 6.08
N LEU A 101 -4.36 9.48 6.01
CA LEU A 101 -4.63 8.07 5.77
C LEU A 101 -4.41 7.29 7.06
N VAL A 102 -5.43 6.63 7.58
CA VAL A 102 -5.37 5.89 8.84
C VAL A 102 -5.42 4.38 8.58
N CYS A 103 -4.48 3.65 9.16
CA CYS A 103 -4.46 2.18 9.08
C CYS A 103 -5.51 1.55 10.00
N GLY A 104 -6.33 0.64 9.46
CA GLY A 104 -7.34 -0.10 10.23
C GLY A 104 -6.74 -1.11 11.23
N THR A 105 -5.50 -1.56 11.04
CA THR A 105 -4.83 -2.51 11.94
C THR A 105 -4.12 -1.82 13.12
N CYS A 106 -3.23 -0.86 12.84
CA CYS A 106 -2.37 -0.25 13.87
C CYS A 106 -2.79 1.17 14.28
N GLY A 107 -3.77 1.76 13.59
CA GLY A 107 -4.22 3.14 13.85
C GLY A 107 -3.21 4.22 13.47
N HIS A 108 -2.07 3.87 12.84
CA HIS A 108 -1.10 4.87 12.41
C HIS A 108 -1.69 5.77 11.32
N SER A 109 -1.44 7.07 11.45
CA SER A 109 -1.95 8.13 10.58
C SER A 109 -0.84 8.71 9.73
N TYR A 110 -0.92 8.48 8.41
CA TYR A 110 -0.04 9.10 7.42
C TYR A 110 -0.64 10.45 6.98
N VAL A 111 0.11 11.53 7.13
CA VAL A 111 -0.37 12.88 6.79
C VAL A 111 -0.20 13.11 5.29
N ILE A 112 -1.23 13.68 4.66
CA ILE A 112 -1.19 14.21 3.31
C ILE A 112 -1.11 15.73 3.42
N LYS A 113 -0.09 16.32 2.80
CA LYS A 113 0.09 17.77 2.70
C LYS A 113 0.52 18.14 1.29
N GLU A 114 -0.08 19.18 0.72
CA GLU A 114 0.19 19.63 -0.65
C GLU A 114 0.11 18.47 -1.67
N GLY A 115 -0.81 17.54 -1.45
CA GLY A 115 -1.00 16.37 -2.28
C GLY A 115 0.04 15.26 -2.12
N ILE A 116 0.98 15.35 -1.18
CA ILE A 116 2.02 14.36 -0.92
C ILE A 116 1.71 13.63 0.38
N ALA A 117 1.52 12.31 0.29
CA ALA A 117 1.34 11.45 1.45
C ALA A 117 2.70 11.04 2.05
N ASN A 118 2.89 11.30 3.34
CA ASN A 118 4.12 10.95 4.04
C ASN A 118 4.03 9.55 4.67
N PHE A 119 4.76 8.58 4.08
CA PHE A 119 4.86 7.20 4.57
C PHE A 119 6.13 6.93 5.40
N LEU A 120 6.83 7.97 5.85
CA LEU A 120 7.99 7.81 6.71
C LEU A 120 7.55 7.36 8.10
N LEU A 121 8.07 6.22 8.52
CA LEU A 121 7.79 5.67 9.84
C LEU A 121 8.82 6.16 10.87
N PRO A 122 8.38 6.45 12.11
CA PRO A 122 9.28 6.59 13.24
C PRO A 122 10.17 5.35 13.41
N SER A 123 11.38 5.54 13.92
CA SER A 123 12.38 4.47 14.12
C SER A 123 11.90 3.29 14.97
N HIS A 124 10.90 3.48 15.85
CA HIS A 124 10.33 2.41 16.67
C HIS A 124 9.29 1.55 15.93
N LEU A 125 8.68 2.05 14.84
CA LEU A 125 7.76 1.30 13.97
C LEU A 125 8.46 0.75 12.72
N GLY A 126 9.57 1.38 12.33
CA GLY A 126 10.41 0.96 11.21
C GLY A 126 11.57 0.05 11.63
N LYS A 127 11.44 -0.79 12.67
CA LYS A 127 12.53 -1.68 13.11
C LYS A 127 12.97 -2.56 11.93
N LEU A 128 14.07 -2.15 11.31
CA LEU A 128 14.93 -3.00 10.52
C LEU A 128 15.38 -4.11 11.47
N ASP A 129 15.07 -5.36 11.14
CA ASP A 129 15.54 -6.50 11.91
C ASP A 129 17.07 -6.50 11.88
N PHE A 130 17.69 -5.92 12.90
CA PHE A 130 19.10 -6.16 13.22
C PHE A 130 19.35 -7.64 13.60
N TYR A 131 18.30 -8.46 13.69
CA TYR A 131 18.36 -9.87 14.05
C TYR A 131 18.90 -10.82 12.96
N ILE A 132 19.18 -10.36 11.74
CA ILE A 132 19.85 -11.21 10.73
C ILE A 132 21.37 -11.30 10.96
N TYR A 133 21.97 -10.45 11.79
CA TYR A 133 23.41 -10.57 12.12
C TYR A 133 23.74 -11.50 13.29
N GLU A 134 22.81 -11.79 14.21
CA GLU A 134 23.13 -12.71 15.32
C GLU A 134 23.04 -14.19 14.94
N THR A 135 22.17 -14.60 14.02
CA THR A 135 22.11 -16.02 13.62
C THR A 135 23.29 -16.46 12.77
N TYR A 136 23.91 -15.55 11.99
CA TYR A 136 25.17 -15.83 11.29
C TYR A 136 26.38 -15.93 12.23
N SER A 137 26.35 -15.30 13.41
CA SER A 137 27.43 -15.40 14.40
C SER A 137 27.40 -16.70 15.21
N ILE A 138 26.24 -17.36 15.33
CA ILE A 138 26.11 -18.62 16.08
C ILE A 138 26.46 -19.81 15.18
N LEU A 139 26.16 -19.74 13.88
CA LEU A 139 26.52 -20.79 12.91
C LEU A 139 28.03 -20.86 12.64
N THR A 140 28.77 -19.76 12.74
CA THR A 140 30.24 -19.78 12.62
C THR A 140 30.94 -20.30 13.87
N HIS A 141 30.31 -20.23 15.05
CA HIS A 141 30.90 -20.72 16.30
C HIS A 141 30.78 -22.24 16.47
N THR A 142 29.75 -22.87 15.91
CA THR A 142 29.59 -24.34 15.98
C THR A 142 30.48 -25.06 14.96
N TYR A 143 30.74 -24.47 13.79
CA TYR A 143 31.66 -25.05 12.80
C TYR A 143 33.15 -24.94 13.20
N PHE A 144 33.51 -24.02 14.10
CA PHE A 144 34.89 -23.84 14.55
C PHE A 144 35.31 -24.86 15.62
N ILE A 145 34.37 -25.40 16.40
CA ILE A 145 34.69 -26.38 17.47
C ILE A 145 34.85 -27.81 16.92
N GLN A 146 34.29 -28.12 15.75
CA GLN A 146 34.41 -29.47 15.17
C GLN A 146 35.69 -29.67 14.34
N PHE A 147 36.44 -28.60 14.04
CA PHE A 147 37.68 -28.66 13.26
C PHE A 147 38.96 -28.77 14.12
N GLU A 148 38.88 -28.47 15.42
CA GLU A 148 40.01 -28.59 16.37
C GLU A 148 40.19 -30.02 16.93
N PHE A 149 39.24 -30.94 16.72
CA PHE A 149 39.33 -32.31 17.25
C PHE A 149 39.90 -33.36 16.28
N SER A 150 40.18 -33.01 15.03
CA SER A 150 40.77 -33.94 14.04
C SER A 150 42.29 -33.83 13.89
N HIS A 151 42.95 -32.89 14.57
CA HIS A 151 44.40 -32.69 14.46
C HIS A 151 45.24 -33.15 15.67
N LEU A 152 44.61 -33.71 16.71
CA LEU A 152 45.30 -34.23 17.90
C LEU A 152 45.38 -35.77 17.93
N PHE A 153 45.63 -36.43 16.78
CA PHE A 153 45.94 -37.87 16.75
C PHE A 153 46.83 -38.27 15.55
N ILE A 154 47.86 -37.48 15.23
CA ILE A 154 49.02 -37.98 14.46
C ILE A 154 50.30 -37.34 15.02
N GLN A 155 50.74 -37.80 16.19
CA GLN A 155 52.15 -37.92 16.56
C GLN A 155 52.23 -38.77 17.82
N GLY A 156 52.53 -40.05 17.60
CA GLY A 156 52.64 -41.14 18.57
C GLY A 156 52.80 -42.43 17.83
#